data_AF-A0A437N5U8-F1
#
_entry.id   AF-A0A437N5U8-F1
#
_cell.length_a   1.000
_cell.length_b   1.000
_cell.length_c   1.000
_cell.angle_alpha   90.00
_cell.angle_beta   90.00
_cell.angle_gamma   90.00
#
_symmetry.space_group_name_H-M   'P 1'
#
loop_
_entity.id
_entity.type
_entity.pdbx_description
1 polymer ?
#
loop_
_entity_poly.entity_id
_entity_poly.type
_entity_poly.pdbx_seq_one_letter_code
_entity_poly.pdbx_strand_id
1 'polypeptide(L)'
;MSMPTGRKITLVPRSLTSADLPDPFWEIDLLKEQGYEAPDPARVKFQLSLDIGPVGSAAADTFQCIVVTEELKNTLRGNANIILMDTYSYGKFKENILSIIANCEADTWYGCIVNLRRYFSWEYEGMYSEAEIRRLNDR
;
A
#
# COMPACT_ATOMS: atom_id res chain seq x y z
N MET A 1 -21.06 -15.46 -22.82
CA MET A 1 -20.24 -14.62 -21.91
C MET A 1 -20.16 -15.36 -20.60
N SER A 2 -19.01 -15.96 -20.30
CA SER A 2 -18.80 -16.65 -19.01
C SER A 2 -18.54 -15.58 -17.95
N MET A 3 -19.37 -15.52 -16.91
CA MET A 3 -19.07 -14.67 -15.76
C MET A 3 -17.82 -15.25 -15.06
N PRO A 4 -16.88 -14.42 -14.58
CA PRO A 4 -15.81 -14.94 -13.74
C PRO A 4 -16.46 -15.48 -12.46
N THR A 5 -16.40 -16.79 -12.27
CA THR A 5 -16.90 -17.52 -11.10
C THR A 5 -15.84 -17.62 -9.99
N GLY A 6 -14.71 -16.94 -10.13
CA GLY A 6 -13.63 -16.91 -9.14
C GLY A 6 -13.99 -16.00 -7.97
N ARG A 7 -13.93 -16.52 -6.75
CA ARG A 7 -13.96 -15.69 -5.54
C ARG A 7 -12.63 -14.95 -5.49
N LYS A 8 -12.66 -13.61 -5.61
CA LYS A 8 -11.46 -12.78 -5.47
C LYS A 8 -10.78 -13.03 -4.13
N ILE A 9 -9.45 -12.98 -4.13
CA ILE A 9 -8.62 -12.95 -2.94
C ILE A 9 -8.86 -11.60 -2.25
N THR A 10 -9.45 -11.64 -1.06
CA THR A 10 -9.58 -10.44 -0.21
C THR A 10 -8.22 -10.11 0.40
N LEU A 11 -7.79 -8.85 0.26
CA LEU A 11 -6.51 -8.38 0.76
C LEU A 11 -6.66 -7.68 2.11
N VAL A 12 -5.69 -7.87 3.00
CA VAL A 12 -5.61 -7.13 4.26
C VAL A 12 -4.20 -6.60 4.50
N PRO A 13 -4.07 -5.34 4.96
CA PRO A 13 -2.83 -4.89 5.54
C PRO A 13 -2.59 -5.61 6.87
N ARG A 14 -1.35 -6.05 7.11
CA ARG A 14 -0.93 -6.76 8.32
C ARG A 14 -0.13 -5.89 9.25
N SER A 15 0.79 -5.12 8.68
CA SER A 15 1.60 -4.14 9.40
C SER A 15 1.71 -2.90 8.53
N LEU A 16 1.73 -1.74 9.17
CA LEU A 16 2.10 -0.47 8.53
C LEU A 16 3.09 0.25 9.43
N THR A 17 4.20 0.68 8.83
CA THR A 17 5.23 1.41 9.54
C THR A 17 5.75 2.58 8.71
N SER A 18 6.23 3.61 9.41
CA SER A 18 6.95 4.71 8.81
C SER A 18 8.01 5.23 9.78
N ALA A 19 9.28 5.14 9.39
CA ALA A 19 10.38 5.70 10.17
C ALA A 19 10.42 7.24 10.16
N ASP A 20 9.66 7.87 9.26
CA ASP A 20 9.57 9.33 9.15
C ASP A 20 8.54 9.93 10.12
N LEU A 21 7.68 9.11 10.72
CA LEU A 21 6.69 9.56 11.71
C LEU A 21 7.29 9.59 13.12
N PRO A 22 6.92 10.57 13.95
CA PRO A 22 7.43 10.67 15.32
C PRO A 22 6.87 9.54 16.20
N ASP A 23 7.59 9.20 17.28
CA ASP A 23 7.04 8.36 18.35
C ASP A 23 5.76 9.00 18.95
N PRO A 24 4.70 8.23 19.25
CA PRO A 24 4.55 6.77 19.11
C PRO A 24 3.94 6.30 17.79
N PHE A 25 3.95 7.13 16.74
CA PHE A 25 3.19 6.92 15.51
C PHE A 25 3.93 6.23 14.36
N TRP A 26 5.19 5.85 14.57
CA TRP A 26 5.98 5.06 13.63
C TRP A 26 5.35 3.69 13.30
N GLU A 27 4.56 3.12 14.21
CA GLU A 27 3.66 1.98 13.95
C GLU A 27 2.24 2.49 13.73
N ILE A 28 1.66 2.15 12.58
CA ILE A 28 0.36 2.67 12.15
C ILE A 28 -0.67 1.55 12.26
N ASP A 29 -1.54 1.65 13.25
CA ASP A 29 -2.64 0.71 13.44
C ASP A 29 -3.91 1.22 12.74
N LEU A 30 -4.23 0.69 11.56
CA LEU A 30 -5.42 1.07 10.78
C LEU A 30 -6.75 0.65 11.44
N LEU A 31 -6.75 -0.14 12.52
CA LEU A 31 -7.96 -0.46 13.28
C LEU A 31 -8.36 0.69 14.20
N LYS A 32 -7.45 1.61 14.52
CA LYS A 32 -7.76 2.78 15.34
C LYS A 32 -8.53 3.81 14.52
N GLU A 33 -9.40 4.56 15.21
CA GLU A 33 -10.11 5.70 14.63
C GLU A 33 -9.24 6.97 14.58
N GLN A 34 -8.16 6.99 15.37
CA GLN A 34 -7.24 8.12 15.48
C GLN A 34 -5.80 7.62 15.31
N GLY A 35 -4.95 8.48 14.78
CA GLY A 35 -3.53 8.23 14.58
C GLY A 35 -2.76 9.54 14.53
N TYR A 36 -1.63 9.55 13.84
CA TYR A 36 -0.83 10.76 13.71
C TYR A 36 -1.61 11.85 12.98
N GLU A 37 -1.65 13.04 13.57
CA GLU A 37 -2.09 14.26 12.89
C GLU A 37 -0.90 15.19 12.78
N ALA A 38 -0.57 15.57 11.54
CA ALA A 38 0.58 16.43 11.28
C ALA A 38 0.30 17.86 11.76
N PRO A 39 1.31 18.57 12.33
CA PRO A 39 1.15 19.98 12.71
C PRO A 39 0.75 20.89 11.55
N ASP A 40 1.21 20.55 10.34
CA ASP A 40 0.78 21.20 9.10
C ASP A 40 0.21 20.13 8.14
N PRO A 41 -1.12 19.99 8.04
CA PRO A 41 -1.75 18.98 7.19
C PRO A 41 -1.59 19.26 5.69
N ALA A 42 -1.20 20.47 5.27
CA ALA A 42 -0.92 20.77 3.87
C ALA A 42 0.51 20.37 3.47
N ARG A 43 1.40 20.12 4.44
CA ARG A 43 2.83 19.87 4.24
C ARG A 43 3.27 18.54 4.86
N VAL A 44 2.74 17.44 4.35
CA VAL A 44 3.06 16.09 4.83
C VAL A 44 3.81 15.30 3.77
N LYS A 45 4.88 14.63 4.19
CA LYS A 45 5.62 13.66 3.39
C LYS A 45 6.22 12.61 4.31
N PHE A 46 5.95 11.33 4.04
CA PHE A 46 6.60 10.21 4.72
C PHE A 46 6.64 8.96 3.82
N GLN A 47 7.67 8.15 3.97
CA GLN A 47 7.76 6.82 3.39
C GLN A 47 6.94 5.85 4.24
N LEU A 48 6.06 5.12 3.59
CA LEU A 48 5.22 4.11 4.20
C LEU A 48 5.68 2.72 3.75
N SER A 49 5.86 1.81 4.71
CA SER A 49 6.02 0.38 4.46
C SER A 49 4.77 -0.36 4.95
N LEU A 50 4.30 -1.32 4.17
CA LEU A 50 3.11 -2.12 4.44
C LEU A 50 3.34 -3.58 4.07
N ASP A 51 2.97 -4.46 4.99
CA ASP A 51 2.83 -5.89 4.69
C ASP A 51 1.39 -6.14 4.24
N ILE A 52 1.20 -6.66 3.02
CA ILE A 52 -0.13 -7.01 2.50
C ILE A 52 -0.18 -8.49 2.22
N GLY A 53 -1.26 -9.13 2.65
CA GLY A 53 -1.51 -10.54 2.34
C GLY A 53 -2.98 -10.90 2.27
N PRO A 54 -3.30 -12.13 1.84
CA PRO A 54 -4.67 -12.63 1.82
C PRO A 54 -5.31 -12.70 3.21
N VAL A 55 -6.62 -12.46 3.29
CA VAL A 55 -7.43 -12.79 4.48
C VAL A 55 -7.32 -14.29 4.77
N GLY A 56 -7.13 -14.63 6.04
CA GLY A 56 -7.04 -16.02 6.50
C GLY A 56 -5.70 -16.72 6.23
N SER A 57 -4.73 -16.03 5.62
CA SER A 57 -3.34 -16.50 5.47
C SER A 57 -2.41 -15.76 6.42
N ALA A 58 -1.31 -16.39 6.83
CA ALA A 58 -0.21 -15.72 7.52
C ALA A 58 0.84 -15.13 6.55
N ALA A 59 0.77 -15.50 5.26
CA ALA A 59 1.67 -14.98 4.24
C ALA A 59 1.30 -13.53 3.89
N ALA A 60 2.32 -12.69 3.77
CA ALA A 60 2.25 -11.32 3.30
C ALA A 60 3.58 -10.97 2.63
N ASP A 61 3.52 -10.04 1.68
CA ASP A 61 4.70 -9.46 1.06
C ASP A 61 4.82 -7.99 1.46
N THR A 62 6.05 -7.49 1.46
CA THR A 62 6.35 -6.09 1.80
C THR A 62 6.22 -5.18 0.59
N PHE A 63 5.53 -4.06 0.79
CA PHE A 63 5.32 -3.01 -0.20
C PHE A 63 5.69 -1.64 0.39
N GLN A 64 6.08 -0.70 -0.49
CA GLN A 64 6.50 0.64 -0.10
C GLN A 64 5.90 1.72 -1.00
N CYS A 65 5.59 2.87 -0.44
CA CYS A 65 5.25 4.08 -1.19
C CYS A 65 5.61 5.34 -0.42
N ILE A 66 5.55 6.49 -1.08
CA ILE A 66 5.62 7.80 -0.42
C ILE A 66 4.21 8.37 -0.30
N VAL A 67 3.78 8.67 0.91
CA VAL A 67 2.59 9.50 1.15
C VAL A 67 3.03 10.95 1.11
N VAL A 68 2.38 11.78 0.28
CA VAL A 68 2.79 13.17 0.08
C VAL A 68 1.57 14.06 -0.15
N THR A 69 1.62 15.30 0.33
CA THR A 69 0.62 16.31 -0.01
C THR A 69 1.00 17.14 -1.24
N GLU A 70 0.02 17.73 -1.91
CA GLU A 70 0.23 18.50 -3.16
C GLU A 70 1.34 19.56 -3.05
N GLU A 71 1.42 20.29 -1.93
CA GLU A 71 2.48 21.30 -1.73
C GLU A 71 3.89 20.72 -1.78
N LEU A 72 4.06 19.46 -1.35
CA LEU A 72 5.35 18.80 -1.27
C LEU A 72 5.62 17.86 -2.45
N LYS A 73 4.66 17.64 -3.35
CA LYS A 73 4.79 16.74 -4.51
C LYS A 73 6.02 17.06 -5.36
N ASN A 74 6.26 18.34 -5.64
CA ASN A 74 7.40 18.79 -6.46
C ASN A 74 8.77 18.66 -5.75
N THR A 75 8.77 18.35 -4.45
CA THR A 75 9.99 18.07 -3.70
C THR A 75 10.49 16.64 -3.92
N LEU A 76 9.65 15.75 -4.46
CA LEU A 76 10.03 14.38 -4.75
C LEU A 76 11.04 14.32 -5.90
N ARG A 77 11.88 13.28 -5.86
CA ARG A 77 12.90 12.98 -6.87
C ARG A 77 12.77 11.51 -7.25
N GLY A 78 12.95 11.21 -8.54
CA GLY A 78 12.87 9.85 -9.05
C GLY A 78 11.44 9.36 -9.26
N ASN A 79 11.32 8.05 -9.50
CA ASN A 79 10.08 7.38 -9.93
C ASN A 79 9.42 6.59 -8.79
N ALA A 80 9.49 7.09 -7.55
CA ALA A 80 8.85 6.42 -6.43
C ALA A 80 7.32 6.35 -6.64
N ASN A 81 6.70 5.25 -6.21
CA ASN A 81 5.25 5.18 -6.15
C ASN A 81 4.73 6.15 -5.07
N ILE A 82 3.76 6.98 -5.43
CA ILE A 82 3.24 8.03 -4.55
C ILE A 82 1.74 7.85 -4.28
N ILE A 83 1.34 8.13 -3.05
CA ILE A 83 -0.03 8.38 -2.67
C ILE A 83 -0.15 9.87 -2.39
N LEU A 84 -0.83 10.55 -3.30
CA LEU A 84 -1.00 11.99 -3.29
C LEU A 84 -2.28 12.37 -2.54
N MET A 85 -2.17 13.34 -1.64
CA MET A 85 -3.31 13.85 -0.86
C MET A 85 -3.39 15.38 -0.99
N ASP A 86 -4.58 15.94 -1.10
CA ASP A 86 -4.74 17.41 -1.09
C ASP A 86 -4.35 17.99 0.27
N THR A 87 -4.86 17.37 1.32
CA THR A 87 -4.57 17.66 2.73
C THR A 87 -4.54 16.35 3.50
N TYR A 88 -3.58 16.22 4.40
CA TYR A 88 -3.45 15.07 5.26
C TYR A 88 -4.43 15.16 6.44
N SER A 89 -5.07 14.04 6.72
CA SER A 89 -5.56 13.69 8.05
C SER A 89 -5.44 12.18 8.19
N TYR A 90 -5.33 11.68 9.41
CA TYR A 90 -5.21 10.23 9.62
C TYR A 90 -6.41 9.48 9.04
N GLY A 91 -7.63 10.00 9.23
CA GLY A 91 -8.85 9.39 8.69
C GLY A 91 -8.84 9.25 7.17
N LYS A 92 -8.51 10.33 6.44
CA LYS A 92 -8.42 10.29 4.96
C LYS A 92 -7.31 9.37 4.49
N PHE A 93 -6.18 9.39 5.18
CA PHE A 93 -5.07 8.49 4.88
C PHE A 93 -5.49 7.02 5.04
N LYS A 94 -6.10 6.67 6.18
CA LYS A 94 -6.63 5.33 6.47
C LYS A 94 -7.61 4.87 5.40
N GLU A 95 -8.61 5.69 5.07
CA GLU A 95 -9.60 5.40 4.03
C GLU A 95 -8.96 5.18 2.65
N ASN A 96 -8.01 6.04 2.26
CA ASN A 96 -7.30 5.93 0.99
C ASN A 96 -6.50 4.63 0.90
N ILE A 97 -5.71 4.29 1.93
CA ILE A 97 -4.92 3.04 1.94
C ILE A 97 -5.84 1.82 1.82
N LEU A 98 -6.88 1.75 2.65
CA LEU A 98 -7.80 0.62 2.65
C LEU A 98 -8.54 0.50 1.31
N SER A 99 -8.96 1.62 0.72
CA SER A 99 -9.61 1.61 -0.60
C SER A 99 -8.66 1.17 -1.71
N ILE A 100 -7.40 1.60 -1.70
CA ILE A 100 -6.39 1.18 -2.68
C ILE A 100 -6.17 -0.33 -2.58
N ILE A 101 -5.97 -0.86 -1.37
CA ILE A 101 -5.75 -2.29 -1.15
C ILE A 101 -6.96 -3.12 -1.62
N ALA A 102 -8.19 -2.72 -1.27
CA ALA A 102 -9.39 -3.40 -1.72
C ALA A 102 -9.55 -3.39 -3.26
N ASN A 103 -9.17 -2.29 -3.91
CA ASN A 103 -9.19 -2.19 -5.38
C ASN A 103 -8.12 -3.05 -6.07
N CYS A 104 -7.16 -3.59 -5.32
CA CYS A 104 -6.12 -4.47 -5.86
C CYS A 104 -6.49 -5.97 -5.85
N GLU A 105 -7.62 -6.34 -5.23
CA GLU A 105 -8.09 -7.72 -5.16
C GLU A 105 -8.34 -8.35 -6.54
N ALA A 106 -7.84 -9.56 -6.72
CA ALA A 106 -7.91 -10.33 -7.96
C ALA A 106 -8.14 -11.83 -7.69
N ASP A 107 -8.30 -12.60 -8.76
CA ASP A 107 -8.59 -14.04 -8.66
C ASP A 107 -7.37 -14.89 -8.29
N THR A 108 -6.16 -14.36 -8.49
CA THR A 108 -4.89 -15.03 -8.15
C THR A 108 -3.98 -14.08 -7.37
N TRP A 109 -3.03 -14.63 -6.60
CA TRP A 109 -2.08 -13.81 -5.86
C TRP A 109 -1.21 -12.95 -6.80
N TYR A 110 -0.77 -13.53 -7.93
CA TYR A 110 -0.09 -12.79 -8.99
C TYR A 110 -0.93 -11.60 -9.49
N GLY A 111 -2.24 -11.79 -9.69
CA GLY A 111 -3.14 -10.70 -10.06
C GLY A 111 -3.18 -9.58 -9.02
N CYS A 112 -3.18 -9.94 -7.74
CA CYS A 112 -3.09 -8.98 -6.64
C CYS A 112 -1.76 -8.21 -6.69
N ILE A 113 -0.63 -8.89 -6.84
CA ILE A 113 0.71 -8.27 -6.96
C ILE A 113 0.74 -7.29 -8.14
N VAL A 114 0.24 -7.69 -9.32
CA VAL A 114 0.19 -6.82 -10.51
C VAL A 114 -0.63 -5.55 -10.26
N ASN A 115 -1.71 -5.63 -9.49
CA ASN A 115 -2.49 -4.45 -9.13
C ASN A 115 -1.80 -3.59 -8.07
N LEU A 116 -1.24 -4.22 -7.03
CA LEU A 116 -0.52 -3.53 -5.94
C LEU A 116 0.69 -2.76 -6.47
N ARG A 117 1.45 -3.33 -7.41
CA ARG A 117 2.64 -2.70 -8.04
C ARG A 117 2.34 -1.39 -8.76
N ARG A 118 1.07 -1.09 -9.05
CA ARG A 118 0.65 0.22 -9.61
C ARG A 118 0.70 1.34 -8.57
N TYR A 119 0.56 1.00 -7.29
CA TYR A 119 0.47 1.94 -6.18
C TYR A 119 1.68 1.85 -5.23
N PHE A 120 2.36 0.72 -5.21
CA PHE A 120 3.47 0.46 -4.31
C PHE A 120 4.65 -0.18 -5.03
N SER A 121 5.86 0.08 -4.56
CA SER A 121 7.05 -0.70 -4.94
C SER A 121 7.09 -1.98 -4.11
N TRP A 122 7.27 -3.12 -4.78
CA TRP A 122 7.33 -4.44 -4.13
C TRP A 122 8.76 -4.79 -3.72
N GLU A 123 8.95 -5.51 -2.62
CA GLU A 123 10.31 -5.86 -2.14
C GLU A 123 11.12 -6.72 -3.13
N TYR A 124 10.44 -7.50 -3.97
CA TYR A 124 11.08 -8.34 -5.00
C TYR A 124 11.16 -7.69 -6.38
N GLU A 125 10.87 -6.38 -6.49
CA GLU A 125 10.93 -5.64 -7.74
C GLU A 125 12.34 -5.74 -8.37
N GLY A 126 12.41 -6.19 -9.63
CA GLY A 126 13.68 -6.35 -10.35
C GLY A 126 14.54 -7.56 -9.93
N MET A 127 14.12 -8.37 -8.96
CA MET A 127 14.86 -9.56 -8.53
C MET A 127 14.59 -10.79 -9.42
N TYR A 128 13.41 -10.87 -10.02
CA TYR A 128 12.96 -11.99 -10.85
C TYR A 128 12.39 -11.46 -12.17
N SER A 129 12.41 -12.29 -13.22
CA SER A 129 11.68 -11.99 -14.45
C SER A 129 10.16 -12.09 -14.23
N GLU A 130 9.36 -11.37 -15.01
CA GLU A 130 7.88 -11.43 -14.91
C GLU A 130 7.34 -12.86 -15.10
N ALA A 131 8.00 -13.68 -15.93
CA ALA A 131 7.63 -15.08 -16.11
C ALA A 131 7.86 -15.91 -14.83
N GLU A 132 8.95 -15.64 -14.10
CA GLU A 132 9.24 -16.28 -12.81
C GLU A 132 8.27 -15.78 -11.73
N ILE A 133 8.05 -14.46 -11.63
CA ILE A 133 7.08 -13.87 -10.69
C ILE A 133 5.71 -14.50 -10.90
N ARG A 134 5.24 -14.57 -12.15
CA ARG A 134 3.97 -15.21 -12.46
C ARG A 134 3.97 -16.68 -12.03
N ARG A 135 4.97 -17.47 -12.43
CA ARG A 135 5.03 -18.90 -12.08
C ARG A 135 5.00 -19.14 -10.57
N LEU A 136 5.69 -18.30 -9.78
CA LEU A 136 5.73 -18.42 -8.33
C LEU A 136 4.40 -18.05 -7.67
N ASN A 137 3.60 -17.18 -8.29
CA ASN A 137 2.44 -16.53 -7.69
C ASN A 137 1.09 -16.81 -8.39
N ASP A 138 1.04 -17.64 -9.45
CA ASP A 138 -0.21 -17.97 -10.19
C ASP A 138 -1.16 -18.91 -9.43
N ARG A 139 -1.00 -19.01 -8.11
CA ARG A 139 -1.82 -19.84 -7.22
C ARG A 139 -3.09 -19.12 -6.79
#